data_AF-A0A529LGW4-F1
#
_entry.id   AF-A0A529LGW4-F1
#
_cell.length_a   1.000
_cell.length_b   1.000
_cell.length_c   1.000
_cell.angle_alpha   90.00
_cell.angle_beta   90.00
_cell.angle_gamma   90.00
#
_symmetry.space_group_name_H-M   'P 1'
#
loop_
_entity.id
_entity.type
_entity.pdbx_description
1 polymer ?
#
loop_
_entity_poly.entity_id
_entity_poly.type
_entity_poly.pdbx_seq_one_letter_code
_entity_poly.pdbx_strand_id
1 'polypeptide(L)'
;ASTFIGWIISIGENNLFLSLVLTMLTCLVLGMGIPTIPNYIITSSLAGPALLSLGVPLVVSHMFVFYFGIMADLTPPVALAAFAAAPMAKESGLKIGIQATKLAIAGFVVPFMAVYTPALMLQD
;
A
#
# COMPACT_ATOMS: atom_id res chain seq x y z
N ALA A 1 3.43 -18.44 -0.58
CA ALA A 1 4.06 -17.11 -0.69
C ALA A 1 4.80 -16.93 -2.01
N SER A 2 5.62 -17.88 -2.45
CA SER A 2 6.45 -17.81 -3.67
C SER A 2 5.66 -17.64 -4.98
N THR A 3 4.48 -18.25 -5.13
CA THR A 3 3.70 -18.13 -6.37
C THR A 3 3.23 -16.70 -6.65
N PHE A 4 2.68 -16.03 -5.65
CA PHE A 4 2.14 -14.66 -5.77
C PHE A 4 3.22 -13.63 -6.12
N ILE A 5 4.40 -13.76 -5.51
CA ILE A 5 5.57 -12.94 -5.82
C ILE A 5 6.01 -13.16 -7.27
N GLY A 6 5.99 -14.42 -7.74
CA GLY A 6 6.25 -14.76 -9.13
C GLY A 6 5.30 -14.07 -10.13
N TRP A 7 4.02 -13.91 -9.79
CA TRP A 7 3.07 -13.15 -10.62
C TRP A 7 3.43 -11.66 -10.69
N ILE A 8 3.79 -11.03 -9.56
CA ILE A 8 4.22 -9.63 -9.52
C ILE A 8 5.46 -9.40 -10.39
N ILE A 9 6.45 -10.30 -10.29
CA ILE A 9 7.70 -10.20 -11.04
C ILE A 9 7.46 -10.45 -12.53
N SER A 10 6.77 -11.53 -12.91
CA SER A 10 6.52 -11.87 -14.32
C SER A 10 5.74 -10.78 -15.07
N ILE A 11 4.78 -10.15 -14.38
CA ILE A 11 4.05 -9.00 -14.92
C ILE A 11 4.93 -7.75 -14.96
N GLY A 12 5.75 -7.53 -13.91
CA GLY A 12 6.65 -6.39 -13.78
C GLY A 12 7.78 -6.35 -14.81
N GLU A 13 8.28 -7.51 -15.24
CA GLU A 13 9.28 -7.63 -16.32
C GLU A 13 8.77 -7.03 -17.64
N ASN A 14 7.46 -7.10 -17.89
CA ASN A 14 6.83 -6.49 -19.07
C ASN A 14 6.34 -5.07 -18.79
N ASN A 15 5.82 -4.80 -17.59
CA ASN A 15 5.27 -3.50 -17.23
C ASN A 15 5.39 -3.22 -15.72
N LEU A 16 6.37 -2.40 -15.35
CA LEU A 16 6.60 -1.96 -13.97
C LEU A 16 5.35 -1.32 -13.34
N PHE A 17 4.60 -0.51 -14.09
CA PHE A 17 3.38 0.13 -13.57
C PHE A 17 2.36 -0.89 -13.10
N LEU A 18 2.14 -1.94 -13.89
CA LEU A 18 1.15 -2.97 -13.58
C LEU A 18 1.56 -3.79 -12.35
N SER A 19 2.86 -4.06 -12.20
CA SER A 19 3.42 -4.69 -11.00
C SER A 19 3.26 -3.82 -9.75
N LEU A 20 3.46 -2.50 -9.85
CA LEU A 20 3.23 -1.58 -8.75
C LEU A 20 1.75 -1.55 -8.33
N VAL A 21 0.82 -1.57 -9.29
CA VAL A 21 -0.61 -1.65 -8.99
C VAL A 21 -0.97 -2.97 -8.29
N LEU A 22 -0.44 -4.10 -8.77
CA LEU A 22 -0.62 -5.40 -8.11
C LEU A 22 -0.04 -5.42 -6.70
N THR A 23 1.13 -4.84 -6.52
CA THR A 23 1.78 -4.71 -5.22
C THR A 23 0.96 -3.84 -4.28
N MET A 24 0.46 -2.69 -4.75
CA MET A 24 -0.46 -1.83 -4.01
C MET A 24 -1.69 -2.60 -3.53
N LEU A 25 -2.39 -3.28 -4.44
CA LEU A 25 -3.58 -4.06 -4.09
C LEU A 25 -3.26 -5.16 -3.06
N THR A 26 -2.11 -5.82 -3.21
CA THR A 26 -1.64 -6.83 -2.27
C THR A 26 -1.38 -6.23 -0.89
N CYS A 27 -0.70 -5.09 -0.81
CA CYS A 27 -0.46 -4.38 0.45
C CYS A 27 -1.76 -3.89 1.10
N LEU A 28 -2.73 -3.41 0.31
CA LEU A 28 -4.04 -3.01 0.82
C LEU A 28 -4.80 -4.20 1.42
N VAL A 29 -4.87 -5.33 0.71
CA VAL A 29 -5.60 -6.51 1.19
C VAL A 29 -4.92 -7.16 2.40
N LEU A 30 -3.58 -7.28 2.37
CA LEU A 30 -2.83 -7.90 3.47
C LEU A 30 -2.73 -6.99 4.70
N GLY A 31 -2.77 -5.67 4.51
CA GLY A 31 -2.61 -4.70 5.59
C GLY A 31 -3.89 -4.37 6.35
N MET A 32 -5.05 -4.71 5.81
CA MET A 32 -6.34 -4.45 6.44
C MET A 32 -6.49 -5.25 7.75
N GLY A 33 -6.70 -4.55 8.87
CA GLY A 33 -7.14 -5.16 10.14
C GLY A 33 -6.02 -5.63 11.06
N ILE A 34 -4.76 -5.31 10.74
CA ILE A 34 -3.59 -5.71 11.52
C ILE A 34 -2.84 -4.45 12.00
N PRO A 35 -2.28 -4.42 13.23
CA PRO A 35 -1.46 -3.31 13.69
C PRO A 35 -0.29 -3.01 12.73
N THR A 36 0.12 -1.74 12.67
CA THR A 36 1.08 -1.24 11.67
C THR A 36 2.41 -2.02 11.65
N ILE A 37 2.91 -2.44 12.83
CA ILE A 37 4.18 -3.16 12.93
C ILE A 37 4.10 -4.54 12.24
N PRO A 38 3.18 -5.46 12.62
CA PRO A 38 3.01 -6.72 11.91
C PRO A 38 2.66 -6.56 10.43
N ASN A 39 1.84 -5.55 10.08
CA ASN A 39 1.50 -5.25 8.69
C ASN A 39 2.77 -4.96 7.86
N TYR A 40 3.63 -4.07 8.34
CA TYR A 40 4.90 -3.77 7.66
C TYR A 40 5.79 -5.01 7.54
N ILE A 41 5.92 -5.83 8.57
CA ILE A 41 6.73 -7.06 8.52
C ILE A 41 6.22 -8.01 7.44
N ILE A 42 4.91 -8.21 7.34
CA ILE A 42 4.29 -9.11 6.36
C ILE A 42 4.44 -8.54 4.94
N THR A 43 4.07 -7.28 4.73
CA THR A 43 4.10 -6.66 3.40
C THR A 43 5.52 -6.47 2.88
N SER A 44 6.47 -6.08 3.73
CA SER A 44 7.88 -5.94 3.33
C SER A 44 8.56 -7.28 3.08
N SER A 45 8.23 -8.36 3.80
CA SER A 45 8.80 -9.68 3.53
C SER A 45 8.23 -10.35 2.26
N LEU A 46 7.01 -9.99 1.85
CA LEU A 46 6.37 -10.56 0.66
C LEU A 46 6.58 -9.70 -0.59
N ALA A 47 6.20 -8.42 -0.53
CA ALA A 47 6.19 -7.53 -1.69
C ALA A 47 7.50 -6.75 -1.87
N GLY A 48 8.24 -6.48 -0.79
CA GLY A 48 9.51 -5.75 -0.85
C GLY A 48 10.54 -6.39 -1.79
N PRO A 49 10.84 -7.70 -1.65
CA PRO A 49 11.76 -8.40 -2.55
C PRO A 49 11.32 -8.36 -4.00
N ALA A 50 10.02 -8.40 -4.28
CA ALA A 50 9.49 -8.37 -5.64
C ALA A 50 9.83 -7.06 -6.34
N LEU A 51 9.65 -5.92 -5.65
CA LEU A 51 10.00 -4.60 -6.18
C LEU A 51 11.51 -4.43 -6.35
N LEU A 52 12.30 -4.94 -5.40
CA LEU A 52 13.76 -4.92 -5.51
C LEU A 52 14.25 -5.71 -6.73
N SER A 53 13.67 -6.89 -6.99
CA SER A 53 13.98 -7.69 -8.18
C SER A 53 13.60 -7.00 -9.50
N LEU A 54 12.67 -6.04 -9.46
CA LEU A 54 12.27 -5.22 -10.60
C LEU A 54 13.13 -3.93 -10.75
N GLY A 55 14.21 -3.81 -9.98
CA GLY A 55 15.15 -2.68 -10.07
C GLY A 55 14.75 -1.44 -9.27
N VAL A 56 13.71 -1.52 -8.45
CA VAL A 56 13.35 -0.42 -7.53
C VAL A 56 14.36 -0.38 -6.38
N PRO A 57 14.92 0.79 -6.02
CA PRO A 57 15.86 0.88 -4.90
C PRO A 57 15.26 0.33 -3.60
N LEU A 58 16.10 -0.25 -2.74
CA LEU A 58 15.66 -0.96 -1.55
C LEU A 58 14.80 -0.08 -0.64
N VAL A 59 15.27 1.14 -0.34
CA VAL A 59 14.54 2.08 0.54
C VAL A 59 13.18 2.42 -0.07
N VAL A 60 13.13 2.72 -1.38
CA VAL A 60 11.88 3.03 -2.07
C VAL A 60 10.91 1.86 -2.03
N SER A 61 11.40 0.63 -2.22
CA SER A 61 10.60 -0.59 -2.13
C SER A 61 9.96 -0.76 -0.74
N HIS A 62 10.74 -0.56 0.33
CA HIS A 62 10.24 -0.60 1.70
C HIS A 62 9.25 0.53 2.01
N MET A 63 9.49 1.73 1.53
CA MET A 63 8.58 2.86 1.72
C MET A 63 7.28 2.70 0.92
N PHE A 64 7.34 2.09 -0.27
CA PHE A 64 6.16 1.79 -1.06
C PHE A 64 5.20 0.85 -0.32
N VAL A 65 5.72 -0.28 0.16
CA VAL A 65 4.90 -1.27 0.90
C VAL A 65 4.44 -0.73 2.25
N PHE A 66 5.28 0.04 2.95
CA PHE A 66 4.92 0.68 4.22
C PHE A 66 3.79 1.70 4.04
N TYR A 67 3.90 2.58 3.04
CA TYR A 67 2.90 3.60 2.76
C TYR A 67 1.55 2.97 2.44
N PHE A 68 1.50 1.96 1.57
CA PHE A 68 0.25 1.27 1.29
C PHE A 68 -0.25 0.42 2.46
N GLY A 69 0.64 -0.05 3.33
CA GLY A 69 0.25 -0.64 4.61
C GLY A 69 -0.53 0.35 5.49
N ILE A 70 -0.12 1.62 5.55
CA ILE A 70 -0.88 2.67 6.26
C ILE A 70 -2.18 3.01 5.54
N MET A 71 -2.14 3.14 4.22
CA MET A 71 -3.35 3.41 3.43
C MET A 71 -4.38 2.26 3.51
N ALA A 72 -3.94 1.04 3.78
CA ALA A 72 -4.82 -0.11 4.02
C ALA A 72 -5.72 0.11 5.25
N ASP A 73 -5.17 0.71 6.31
CA ASP A 73 -5.93 1.01 7.53
C ASP A 73 -6.94 2.14 7.32
N LEU A 74 -6.68 3.06 6.38
CA LEU A 74 -7.64 4.09 5.95
C LEU A 74 -8.76 3.52 5.07
N THR A 75 -8.48 2.47 4.30
CA THR A 75 -9.38 1.98 3.25
C THR A 75 -10.48 1.08 3.84
N PRO A 76 -11.77 1.32 3.52
CA PRO A 76 -12.85 0.39 3.85
C PRO A 76 -12.53 -1.03 3.35
N PRO A 77 -12.81 -2.09 4.13
CA PRO A 77 -13.84 -2.19 5.16
C PRO A 77 -13.38 -1.99 6.60
N VAL A 78 -12.06 -1.86 6.87
CA VAL A 78 -11.53 -1.87 8.25
C VAL A 78 -11.56 -0.50 8.90
N ALA A 79 -11.02 0.54 8.24
CA ALA A 79 -11.14 1.96 8.59
C ALA A 79 -11.37 2.26 10.10
N LEU A 80 -10.52 1.74 11.00
CA LEU A 80 -10.84 1.64 12.44
C LEU A 80 -11.14 3.01 13.06
N ALA A 81 -10.42 4.05 12.64
CA ALA A 81 -10.67 5.42 13.06
C ALA A 81 -12.06 5.94 12.64
N ALA A 82 -12.54 5.54 11.46
CA ALA A 82 -13.87 5.91 10.98
C ALA A 82 -14.98 5.23 11.79
N PHE A 83 -14.77 3.98 12.20
CA PHE A 83 -15.70 3.28 13.11
C PHE A 83 -15.70 3.88 14.52
N ALA A 84 -14.53 4.31 15.03
CA ALA A 84 -14.45 5.03 16.29
C ALA A 84 -15.14 6.41 16.24
N ALA A 85 -15.08 7.11 15.11
CA ALA A 85 -15.74 8.41 14.91
C ALA A 85 -17.26 8.31 14.66
N ALA A 86 -17.77 7.14 14.25
CA ALA A 86 -19.17 6.92 13.88
C ALA A 86 -20.19 7.35 14.97
N PRO A 87 -20.02 7.00 16.26
CA PRO A 87 -20.96 7.41 17.32
C PRO A 87 -20.97 8.93 17.54
N MET A 88 -19.83 9.60 17.34
CA MET A 88 -19.71 11.05 17.51
C MET A 88 -20.40 11.81 16.37
N ALA A 89 -20.24 11.31 15.13
CA ALA A 89 -20.83 11.90 13.94
C ALA A 89 -22.30 11.50 13.70
N LYS A 90 -22.84 10.55 14.49
CA LYS A 90 -24.18 9.96 14.31
C LYS A 90 -24.40 9.40 12.90
N GLU A 91 -23.36 8.82 12.31
CA GLU A 91 -23.36 8.27 10.94
C GLU A 91 -22.62 6.95 10.90
N SER A 92 -22.87 6.11 9.88
CA SER A 92 -22.19 4.81 9.76
C SER A 92 -20.67 4.96 9.51
N GLY A 93 -19.85 4.17 10.21
CA GLY A 93 -18.39 4.18 10.04
C GLY A 93 -17.94 3.88 8.61
N LEU A 94 -18.67 3.03 7.88
CA LEU A 94 -18.40 2.73 6.48
C LEU A 94 -18.55 3.96 5.58
N LYS A 95 -19.61 4.77 5.75
CA LYS A 95 -19.78 6.00 4.95
C LYS A 95 -18.68 7.02 5.26
N ILE A 96 -18.30 7.16 6.53
CA ILE A 96 -17.19 8.03 6.95
C ILE A 96 -15.89 7.55 6.30
N GLY A 97 -15.60 6.25 6.35
CA GLY A 97 -14.43 5.63 5.72
C GLY A 97 -14.39 5.87 4.21
N ILE A 98 -15.51 5.65 3.50
CA ILE A 98 -15.59 5.91 2.05
C ILE A 98 -15.29 7.38 1.72
N GLN A 99 -15.84 8.33 2.50
CA GLN A 99 -15.56 9.75 2.28
C GLN A 99 -14.10 10.10 2.60
N ALA A 100 -13.53 9.54 3.66
CA ALA A 100 -12.14 9.74 4.02
C ALA A 100 -11.20 9.20 2.93
N THR A 101 -11.46 8.00 2.41
CA THR A 101 -10.69 7.44 1.29
C THR A 101 -10.82 8.28 0.03
N LYS A 102 -12.03 8.78 -0.28
CA LYS A 102 -12.25 9.66 -1.43
C LYS A 102 -11.43 10.94 -1.33
N LEU A 103 -11.34 11.53 -0.14
CA LEU A 103 -10.49 12.70 0.11
C LEU A 103 -9.00 12.36 -0.02
N ALA A 104 -8.61 11.14 0.39
CA ALA A 104 -7.24 10.67 0.38
C ALA A 104 -6.77 10.08 -0.96
N ILE A 105 -7.58 10.13 -2.03
CA ILE A 105 -7.23 9.58 -3.35
C ILE A 105 -5.88 10.10 -3.86
N ALA A 106 -5.57 11.38 -3.63
CA ALA A 106 -4.29 11.96 -4.02
C ALA A 106 -3.09 11.26 -3.35
N GLY A 107 -3.26 10.76 -2.12
CA GLY A 107 -2.23 10.02 -1.39
C GLY A 107 -1.86 8.69 -2.04
N PHE A 108 -2.76 8.06 -2.79
CA PHE A 108 -2.46 6.81 -3.49
C PHE A 108 -1.45 6.99 -4.64
N VAL A 109 -1.26 8.21 -5.14
CA VAL A 109 -0.33 8.49 -6.24
C VAL A 109 1.10 8.68 -5.74
N VAL A 110 1.29 9.15 -4.50
CA VAL A 110 2.59 9.51 -3.93
C VAL A 110 3.62 8.37 -3.99
N PRO A 111 3.29 7.12 -3.63
CA PRO A 111 4.26 6.02 -3.71
C PRO A 111 4.70 5.70 -5.14
N PHE A 112 3.83 5.87 -6.13
CA PHE A 112 4.20 5.67 -7.54
C PHE A 112 5.21 6.71 -7.99
N MET A 113 5.02 7.97 -7.60
CA MET A 113 5.99 9.03 -7.89
C MET A 113 7.36 8.73 -7.28
N ALA A 114 7.40 8.20 -6.06
CA ALA A 114 8.65 7.82 -5.41
C ALA A 114 9.39 6.68 -6.14
N VAL A 115 8.67 5.76 -6.78
CA VAL A 115 9.27 4.68 -7.58
C VAL A 115 9.81 5.20 -8.92
N TYR A 116 9.06 6.06 -9.62
CA TYR A 116 9.51 6.63 -10.90
C TYR A 116 10.53 7.76 -10.76
N THR A 117 10.60 8.37 -9.57
CA THR A 117 11.59 9.41 -9.26
C THR A 117 12.19 9.13 -7.87
N PRO A 118 13.10 8.14 -7.76
CA PRO A 118 13.74 7.78 -6.49
C PRO A 118 14.46 8.94 -5.79
N ALA A 119 14.87 9.97 -6.54
CA ALA A 119 15.45 11.20 -6.01
C ALA A 119 14.52 11.92 -4.99
N LEU A 120 13.19 11.74 -5.07
CA LEU A 120 12.24 12.23 -4.06
C LEU A 120 12.50 11.63 -2.67
N MET A 121 13.15 10.48 -2.61
CA MET A 121 13.53 9.77 -1.39
C MET A 121 15.04 9.79 -1.15
N LEU A 122 15.79 10.69 -1.79
CA LEU A 122 17.25 10.76 -1.71
C LEU A 122 17.90 9.42 -2.10
N GLN A 123 17.36 8.77 -3.12
CA GLN A 123 17.91 7.56 -3.74
C GLN A 123 18.33 7.92 -5.17
N ASP A 124 19.57 7.58 -5.53
CA ASP A 124 20.18 7.85 -6.83
C ASP A 124 19.82 6.78 -7.88
#